data_AF-A0AA42ZAD0-F1
#
_entry.id   AF-A0AA42ZAD0-F1
#
_cell.length_a   1.000
_cell.length_b   1.000
_cell.length_c   1.000
_cell.angle_alpha   90.00
_cell.angle_beta   90.00
_cell.angle_gamma   90.00
#
_symmetry.space_group_name_H-M   'P 1'
#
loop_
_entity.id
_entity.type
_entity.pdbx_description
1 polymer ?
#
loop_
_entity_poly.entity_id
_entity_poly.type
_entity_poly.pdbx_seq_one_letter_code
_entity_poly.pdbx_strand_id
1 'polypeptide(L)'
;WTLDAYDAVVYDKRKRSKTVNPFEKPVKTYPRVVRGGSWKDSSDKIRSASRGYSEKRWKMRDPQIPKSKWWHTDAAFVGFRIVRPYITPSPREQQIYWKEKHTN
;
A
#
# COMPACT_ATOMS: atom_id res chain seq x y z
N TRP A 1 -2.15 -4.94 2.16
CA TRP A 1 -1.09 -4.07 1.61
C TRP A 1 -1.14 -4.03 0.11
N THR A 2 -0.89 -2.86 -0.50
CA THR A 2 -0.63 -2.69 -1.94
C THR A 2 0.61 -1.82 -2.14
N LEU A 3 1.09 -1.72 -3.38
CA LEU A 3 2.25 -0.91 -3.74
C LEU A 3 1.95 0.60 -3.64
N ASP A 4 0.73 1.00 -3.97
CA ASP A 4 0.28 2.40 -4.05
C ASP A 4 0.33 3.17 -2.72
N ALA A 5 0.70 4.45 -2.83
CA ALA A 5 0.38 5.44 -1.82
C ALA A 5 -1.12 5.74 -1.78
N TYR A 6 -1.64 6.04 -0.59
CA TYR A 6 -3.03 6.44 -0.45
C TYR A 6 -3.18 7.95 -0.74
N ASP A 7 -3.92 8.25 -1.81
CA ASP A 7 -4.51 9.57 -2.08
C ASP A 7 -6.04 9.41 -2.19
N ALA A 8 -6.79 10.21 -1.42
CA ALA A 8 -8.25 10.17 -1.38
C ALA A 8 -8.89 10.62 -2.70
N VAL A 9 -8.29 11.59 -3.40
CA VAL A 9 -8.85 12.21 -4.61
C VAL A 9 -8.33 11.60 -5.91
N VAL A 10 -7.46 10.59 -5.82
CA VAL A 10 -6.79 10.01 -6.99
C VAL A 10 -7.75 9.45 -8.04
N TYR A 11 -8.86 8.82 -7.62
CA TYR A 11 -9.82 8.28 -8.57
C TYR A 11 -10.61 9.38 -9.28
N ASP A 12 -10.87 10.52 -8.62
CA ASP A 12 -11.51 11.66 -9.26
C ASP A 12 -10.64 12.27 -10.35
N LYS A 13 -9.33 12.36 -10.09
CA LYS A 13 -8.33 12.81 -11.09
C LYS A 13 -8.31 11.95 -12.36
N ARG A 14 -8.76 10.69 -12.27
CA ARG A 14 -8.76 9.71 -13.38
C ARG A 14 -10.07 9.65 -14.16
N LYS A 15 -11.14 10.29 -13.70
CA LYS A 15 -12.51 10.16 -14.27
C LYS A 15 -12.63 10.54 -15.75
N ARG A 16 -11.64 11.22 -16.35
CA ARG A 16 -11.71 11.79 -17.70
C ARG A 16 -10.74 11.17 -18.70
N SER A 17 -9.95 10.17 -18.32
CA SER A 17 -9.02 9.51 -19.23
C SER A 17 -8.80 8.04 -18.88
N LYS A 18 -8.66 7.20 -19.91
CA LYS A 18 -8.25 5.80 -19.71
C LYS A 18 -6.86 5.78 -19.09
N THR A 19 -6.77 5.38 -17.82
CA THR A 19 -5.49 5.23 -17.14
C THR A 19 -4.93 3.84 -17.43
N VAL A 20 -3.77 3.77 -18.08
CA VAL A 20 -3.06 2.52 -18.36
C VAL A 20 -2.07 2.25 -17.23
N ASN A 21 -2.17 1.08 -16.59
CA ASN A 21 -1.31 0.65 -15.48
C ASN A 21 -1.06 1.74 -14.41
N PRO A 22 -2.12 2.30 -13.80
CA PRO A 22 -1.96 3.32 -12.77
C PRO A 22 -1.13 2.80 -11.60
N PHE A 23 -0.14 3.58 -11.18
CA PHE A 23 0.64 3.32 -9.99
C PHE A 23 0.91 4.62 -9.25
N GLU A 24 0.33 4.77 -8.06
CA GLU A 24 0.58 5.93 -7.21
C GLU A 24 1.89 5.75 -6.44
N LYS A 25 2.97 6.27 -7.00
CA LYS A 25 4.31 6.09 -6.44
C LYS A 25 4.42 6.73 -5.04
N PRO A 26 4.84 5.97 -4.03
CA PRO A 26 5.03 6.49 -2.69
C PRO A 26 6.26 7.38 -2.56
N VAL A 27 6.10 8.50 -1.84
CA VAL A 27 7.21 9.39 -1.43
C VAL A 27 7.50 9.26 0.07
N LYS A 28 6.55 8.70 0.83
CA LYS A 28 6.61 8.52 2.29
C LYS A 28 6.28 7.07 2.65
N THR A 29 6.68 6.63 3.84
CA THR A 29 6.32 5.29 4.37
C THR A 29 4.81 5.13 4.49
N TYR A 30 4.12 6.18 4.93
CA TYR A 30 2.66 6.22 5.12
C TYR A 30 2.07 7.45 4.42
N PRO A 31 0.80 7.40 4.00
CA PRO A 31 -0.09 6.25 4.04
C PRO A 31 0.06 5.33 2.81
N ARG A 32 0.00 4.00 3.01
CA ARG A 32 -0.12 3.00 1.92
C ARG A 32 -1.52 2.43 1.86
N VAL A 33 -1.99 2.07 0.67
CA VAL A 33 -3.34 1.53 0.50
C VAL A 33 -3.42 0.08 1.04
N VAL A 34 -4.54 -0.23 1.71
CA VAL A 34 -4.98 -1.59 2.02
C VAL A 34 -6.38 -1.83 1.48
N ARG A 35 -6.68 -3.08 1.11
CA ARG A 35 -7.91 -3.45 0.37
C ARG A 35 -8.46 -4.76 0.93
N GLY A 36 -9.78 -4.95 0.79
CA GLY A 36 -10.48 -6.20 1.13
C GLY A 36 -11.21 -6.18 2.47
N GLY A 37 -10.80 -5.31 3.40
CA GLY A 37 -11.31 -5.35 4.78
C GLY A 37 -10.79 -6.55 5.56
N SER A 38 -11.30 -6.72 6.77
CA SER A 38 -10.88 -7.75 7.72
C SER A 38 -12.04 -8.17 8.63
N TRP A 39 -11.83 -9.19 9.45
CA TRP A 39 -12.85 -9.72 10.37
C TRP A 39 -13.36 -8.72 11.40
N LYS A 40 -12.66 -7.59 11.60
CA LYS A 40 -13.08 -6.54 12.54
C LYS A 40 -13.96 -5.47 11.89
N ASP A 41 -14.00 -5.43 10.56
CA ASP A 41 -14.64 -4.37 9.79
C ASP A 41 -16.12 -4.68 9.57
N SER A 42 -16.96 -3.65 9.62
CA SER A 42 -18.40 -3.76 9.35
C SER A 42 -18.68 -3.98 7.86
N SER A 43 -19.91 -4.42 7.55
CA SER A 43 -20.33 -4.79 6.19
C SER A 43 -20.21 -3.63 5.18
N ASP A 44 -20.36 -2.38 5.60
CA ASP A 44 -20.19 -1.20 4.76
C ASP A 44 -18.72 -0.95 4.37
N LYS A 45 -17.77 -1.48 5.13
CA LYS A 45 -16.31 -1.31 4.91
C LYS A 45 -15.68 -2.41 4.06
N ILE A 46 -16.37 -3.52 3.79
CA ILE A 46 -15.85 -4.69 3.06
C ILE A 46 -16.20 -4.72 1.56
N ARG A 47 -16.40 -3.56 0.92
CA ARG A 47 -16.67 -3.48 -0.52
C ARG A 47 -15.40 -3.63 -1.35
N SER A 48 -15.53 -4.11 -2.58
CA SER A 48 -14.43 -4.12 -3.56
C SER A 48 -13.84 -2.73 -3.81
N ALA A 49 -14.66 -1.68 -3.72
CA ALA A 49 -14.25 -0.29 -3.86
C ALA A 49 -13.62 0.30 -2.58
N SER A 50 -13.78 -0.32 -1.41
CA SER A 50 -13.31 0.22 -0.12
C SER A 50 -11.78 0.26 -0.01
N ARG A 51 -11.23 1.43 0.30
CA ARG A 51 -9.80 1.67 0.46
C ARG A 51 -9.52 2.05 1.91
N GLY A 52 -8.77 1.21 2.61
CA GLY A 52 -8.14 1.59 3.87
C GLY A 52 -6.74 2.13 3.62
N TYR A 53 -6.11 2.65 4.67
CA TYR A 53 -4.74 3.11 4.60
C TYR A 53 -3.93 2.79 5.86
N SER A 54 -2.62 2.64 5.69
CA SER A 54 -1.68 2.40 6.78
C SER A 54 -1.33 3.69 7.51
N GLU A 55 -1.03 3.55 8.79
CA GLU A 55 -0.71 4.66 9.68
C GLU A 55 0.48 4.34 10.58
N LYS A 56 1.14 5.39 11.08
CA LYS A 56 2.26 5.24 12.03
C LYS A 56 1.87 4.45 13.29
N ARG A 57 0.61 4.58 13.74
CA ARG A 57 0.10 3.88 14.94
C ARG A 57 0.13 2.35 14.80
N TRP A 58 0.23 1.81 13.59
CA TRP A 58 0.27 0.36 13.33
C TRP A 58 1.55 -0.32 13.82
N LYS A 59 2.56 0.45 14.22
CA LYS A 59 3.81 -0.06 14.79
C LYS A 59 4.18 0.65 16.09
N MET A 60 3.19 1.17 16.82
CA MET A 60 3.43 1.94 18.04
C MET A 60 4.15 1.09 19.10
N ARG A 61 3.74 -0.17 19.25
CA ARG A 61 4.34 -1.13 20.19
C ARG A 61 5.62 -1.81 19.68
N ASP A 62 6.13 -1.45 18.51
CA ASP A 62 7.44 -1.95 18.06
C ASP A 62 8.56 -1.36 18.95
N PRO A 63 9.29 -2.17 19.73
CA PRO A 63 10.34 -1.72 20.63
C PRO A 63 11.65 -1.32 19.92
N GLN A 64 11.79 -1.60 18.61
CA GLN A 64 13.02 -1.33 17.88
C GLN A 64 13.22 0.19 17.64
N ILE A 65 14.47 0.65 17.72
CA ILE A 65 14.91 2.00 17.35
C ILE A 65 16.03 1.89 16.31
N PRO A 66 15.83 2.31 15.04
CA PRO A 66 14.57 2.75 14.45
C PRO A 66 13.57 1.59 14.31
N LYS A 67 12.27 1.91 14.34
CA LYS A 67 11.20 0.91 14.20
C LYS A 67 11.33 0.14 12.88
N SER A 68 10.99 -1.14 12.92
CA SER A 68 11.01 -2.03 11.77
C SER A 68 10.21 -1.47 10.60
N LYS A 69 10.68 -1.80 9.39
CA LYS A 69 9.99 -1.49 8.13
C LYS A 69 8.83 -2.46 7.87
N TRP A 70 8.94 -3.68 8.38
CA TRP A 70 8.08 -4.81 7.98
C TRP A 70 7.19 -5.31 9.11
N TRP A 71 7.37 -4.80 10.34
CA TRP A 71 6.62 -5.24 11.49
C TRP A 71 5.57 -4.21 11.92
N HIS A 72 4.30 -4.55 11.69
CA HIS A 72 3.15 -3.78 12.16
C HIS A 72 2.53 -4.43 13.40
N THR A 73 3.15 -4.22 14.55
CA THR A 73 2.75 -4.79 15.86
C THR A 73 1.29 -4.55 16.23
N ASP A 74 0.70 -3.45 15.74
CA ASP A 74 -0.66 -3.00 16.06
C ASP A 74 -1.66 -3.21 14.91
N ALA A 75 -1.30 -3.97 13.87
CA ALA A 75 -2.15 -4.21 12.71
C ALA A 75 -2.33 -5.69 12.39
N ALA A 76 -2.71 -6.50 13.39
CA ALA A 76 -2.96 -7.94 13.22
C ALA A 76 -3.99 -8.26 12.11
N PHE A 77 -4.91 -7.32 11.85
CA PHE A 77 -5.95 -7.42 10.82
C PHE A 77 -5.43 -7.24 9.38
N VAL A 78 -4.13 -6.98 9.19
CA VAL A 78 -3.57 -6.65 7.88
C VAL A 78 -2.61 -7.72 7.40
N GLY A 79 -2.93 -8.31 6.25
CA GLY A 79 -2.04 -9.17 5.48
C GLY A 79 -1.67 -8.61 4.11
N PHE A 80 -1.09 -9.46 3.27
CA PHE A 80 -0.79 -9.15 1.87
C PHE A 80 -0.97 -10.39 0.99
N ARG A 81 -1.07 -10.15 -0.32
CA ARG A 81 -1.07 -11.18 -1.35
C ARG A 81 0.02 -10.84 -2.35
N ILE A 82 0.76 -11.86 -2.79
CA ILE A 82 1.83 -11.69 -3.75
C ILE A 82 1.22 -11.62 -5.16
N VAL A 83 1.70 -10.66 -5.94
CA VAL A 83 1.38 -10.54 -7.36
C VAL A 83 2.68 -10.47 -8.14
N ARG A 84 2.69 -11.06 -9.33
CA ARG A 84 3.82 -10.95 -10.26
C ARG A 84 3.31 -10.61 -11.65
N PRO A 85 4.06 -9.81 -12.44
CA PRO A 85 3.81 -9.70 -13.87
C PRO A 85 3.88 -11.06 -14.56
N TYR A 86 3.07 -11.24 -15.61
CA TYR A 86 3.15 -12.43 -16.46
C TYR A 86 4.46 -12.43 -17.26
N ILE A 87 4.75 -11.30 -17.93
CA ILE A 87 6.01 -11.04 -18.61
C ILE A 87 6.97 -10.41 -17.61
N THR A 88 8.15 -11.00 -17.44
CA THR A 88 9.20 -10.47 -16.57
C THR A 88 9.63 -9.08 -17.05
N PRO A 89 9.55 -8.03 -16.22
CA PRO A 89 9.98 -6.69 -16.60
C PRO A 89 11.48 -6.64 -16.91
N SER A 90 11.90 -5.67 -17.72
CA SER A 90 13.32 -5.44 -17.98
C SER A 90 14.09 -5.11 -16.69
N PRO A 91 15.42 -5.33 -16.63
CA PRO A 91 16.22 -4.97 -15.46
C PRO A 91 16.06 -3.49 -15.04
N ARG A 92 15.82 -2.59 -16.00
CA ARG A 92 15.58 -1.16 -15.73
C ARG A 92 14.24 -0.94 -15.02
N GLU A 93 13.18 -1.62 -15.44
CA GLU A 93 11.86 -1.52 -14.82
C GLU A 93 11.84 -2.18 -13.45
N GLN A 94 12.53 -3.31 -13.30
CA GLN A 94 12.72 -3.94 -11.99
C GLN A 94 13.33 -2.92 -11.01
N GLN A 95 14.38 -2.20 -11.39
CA GLN A 95 14.98 -1.21 -10.50
C GLN A 95 14.00 -0.15 -9.96
N ILE A 96 12.89 0.15 -10.65
CA ILE A 96 11.84 1.07 -10.14
C ILE A 96 11.20 0.51 -8.86
N TYR A 97 10.96 -0.80 -8.81
CA TYR A 97 10.33 -1.47 -7.67
C TYR A 97 11.33 -1.82 -6.55
N TRP A 98 12.57 -2.18 -6.92
CA TRP A 98 13.59 -2.65 -5.97
C TRP A 98 14.52 -1.55 -5.42
N LYS A 99 14.70 -0.41 -6.11
CA LYS A 99 15.61 0.68 -5.67
C LYS A 99 14.92 1.86 -4.99
N GLU A 100 13.76 1.69 -4.36
CA GLU A 100 13.27 2.76 -3.48
C GLU A 100 14.23 2.90 -2.29
N LYS A 101 15.08 3.94 -2.31
CA LYS A 101 15.67 4.51 -1.10
C LYS A 101 14.49 5.01 -0.25
N HIS A 102 13.89 4.10 0.53
CA HIS A 102 12.83 4.46 1.46
C HIS A 102 13.43 5.41 2.47
N THR A 103 13.01 6.67 2.41
CA THR A 103 13.43 7.77 3.28
C THR A 103 13.38 7.33 4.74
N ASN A 104 14.47 7.63 5.47
CA ASN A 104 14.54 7.50 6.92
C ASN A 104 13.56 8.47 7.59
#